data_AF-A0A7C3CAN1-F1
#
_entry.id   AF-A0A7C3CAN1-F1
#
_cell.length_a   1.000
_cell.length_b   1.000
_cell.length_c   1.000
_cell.angle_alpha   90.00
_cell.angle_beta   90.00
_cell.angle_gamma   90.00
#
_symmetry.space_group_name_H-M   'P 1'
#
loop_
_entity.id
_entity.type
_entity.pdbx_description
1 polymer ?
#
loop_
_entity_poly.entity_id
_entity_poly.type
_entity_poly.pdbx_seq_one_letter_code
_entity_poly.pdbx_strand_id
1 'polypeptide(L)'
;MNDAPQSIFDFFSKEEVLEATLEADFDYILKNKKKLVKYQRGKFSFTDEKGVLQEFKIGIKPRGKYRRKVCGFPPLRVKFKKKGLQELGLNTQFNTLKLVSHCLEDEKNAKENILREYLIYKIYNLHSTYSLRAQLVKVTYVQKENHKKLFTRYAILLENENELA
;
A
#
# COMPACT_ATOMS: atom_id res chain seq x y z
N MET A 1 31.32 -4.24 -2.98
CA MET A 1 29.98 -4.71 -2.60
C MET A 1 28.99 -3.87 -3.39
N ASN A 2 28.26 -4.46 -4.33
CA ASN A 2 27.24 -3.75 -5.09
C ASN A 2 26.04 -3.55 -4.16
N ASP A 3 26.00 -2.43 -3.43
CA ASP A 3 24.79 -2.00 -2.73
C ASP A 3 23.78 -1.57 -3.79
N ALA A 4 22.96 -2.52 -4.22
CA ALA A 4 21.78 -2.20 -5.00
C ALA A 4 20.95 -1.17 -4.20
N PRO A 5 20.45 -0.11 -4.85
CA PRO A 5 19.68 0.91 -4.15
C PRO A 5 18.47 0.29 -3.45
N GLN A 6 18.19 0.76 -2.24
CA GLN A 6 17.08 0.31 -1.39
C GLN A 6 15.72 0.48 -2.09
N SER A 7 14.81 -0.49 -1.98
CA SER A 7 13.47 -0.35 -2.56
C SER A 7 12.57 0.56 -1.70
N ILE A 8 11.45 1.02 -2.26
CA ILE A 8 10.45 1.75 -1.45
C ILE A 8 9.87 0.88 -0.33
N PHE A 9 9.84 -0.45 -0.53
CA PHE A 9 9.37 -1.36 0.52
C PHE A 9 10.39 -1.44 1.65
N ASP A 10 11.68 -1.53 1.33
CA ASP A 10 12.75 -1.52 2.31
C ASP A 10 12.85 -0.21 3.10
N PHE A 11 12.39 0.89 2.52
CA PHE A 11 12.45 2.24 3.11
C PHE A 11 11.39 2.45 4.21
N PHE A 12 10.39 1.58 4.31
CA PHE A 12 9.47 1.62 5.44
C PHE A 12 10.12 1.10 6.73
N SER A 13 9.66 1.62 7.87
CA SER A 13 10.10 1.15 9.19
C SER A 13 9.84 -0.34 9.38
N LYS A 14 10.85 -1.09 9.85
CA LYS A 14 10.86 -2.55 9.79
C LYS A 14 10.17 -3.27 10.96
N GLU A 15 9.78 -2.61 12.05
CA GLU A 15 9.31 -3.32 13.26
C GLU A 15 7.97 -2.87 13.87
N GLU A 16 7.29 -1.86 13.32
CA GLU A 16 6.00 -1.40 13.85
C GLU A 16 4.89 -1.34 12.79
N VAL A 17 3.66 -1.15 13.27
CA VAL A 17 2.54 -0.81 12.39
C VAL A 17 2.82 0.54 11.76
N LEU A 18 3.08 0.56 10.45
CA LEU A 18 3.32 1.81 9.73
C LEU A 18 2.01 2.62 9.66
N GLU A 19 2.01 3.80 10.27
CA GLU A 19 0.94 4.77 10.09
C GLU A 19 1.17 5.57 8.80
N ALA A 20 0.19 5.52 7.90
CA ALA A 20 0.30 6.17 6.60
C ALA A 20 -0.99 6.90 6.22
N THR A 21 -0.86 7.94 5.40
CA THR A 21 -1.99 8.63 4.77
C THR A 21 -1.99 8.37 3.28
N LEU A 22 -3.16 8.00 2.77
CA LEU A 22 -3.41 7.80 1.36
C LEU A 22 -4.49 8.77 0.90
N GLU A 23 -4.07 9.75 0.09
CA GLU A 23 -4.95 10.78 -0.45
C GLU A 23 -5.24 10.51 -1.92
N ALA A 24 -6.52 10.45 -2.28
CA ALA A 24 -6.97 10.24 -3.65
C ALA A 24 -8.44 10.66 -3.81
N ASP A 25 -8.94 10.56 -5.04
CA ASP A 25 -10.36 10.68 -5.33
C ASP A 25 -11.04 9.32 -5.13
N PHE A 26 -11.41 9.03 -3.88
CA PHE A 26 -11.97 7.74 -3.54
C PHE A 26 -13.38 7.57 -4.08
N ASP A 27 -14.17 8.65 -4.18
CA ASP A 27 -15.48 8.62 -4.84
C ASP A 27 -15.36 8.11 -6.29
N TYR A 28 -14.45 8.69 -7.08
CA TYR A 28 -14.21 8.22 -8.45
C TYR A 28 -13.67 6.78 -8.48
N ILE A 29 -12.71 6.45 -7.62
CA ILE A 29 -12.09 5.12 -7.58
C ILE A 29 -13.12 4.03 -7.22
N LEU A 30 -13.95 4.28 -6.22
CA LEU A 30 -14.95 3.34 -5.72
C LEU A 30 -16.13 3.21 -6.68
N LYS A 31 -16.63 4.33 -7.22
CA LYS A 31 -17.68 4.33 -8.25
C LYS A 31 -17.26 3.54 -9.49
N ASN A 32 -15.99 3.70 -9.91
CA ASN A 32 -15.46 3.04 -11.10
C ASN A 32 -14.74 1.73 -10.79
N LYS A 33 -14.84 1.20 -9.57
CA LYS A 33 -13.94 0.13 -9.11
C LYS A 33 -13.89 -1.07 -10.02
N LYS A 34 -14.99 -1.44 -10.70
CA LYS A 34 -15.07 -2.61 -11.60
C LYS A 34 -14.43 -2.41 -12.99
N LYS A 35 -14.35 -1.17 -13.49
CA LYS A 35 -13.91 -0.85 -14.86
C LYS A 35 -12.61 -0.03 -14.94
N LEU A 36 -12.22 0.63 -13.85
CA LEU A 36 -11.03 1.49 -13.80
C LEU A 36 -9.71 0.72 -14.00
N VAL A 37 -9.06 0.88 -15.16
CA VAL A 37 -7.75 0.26 -15.46
C VAL A 37 -6.59 1.26 -15.35
N LYS A 38 -6.88 2.55 -15.59
CA LYS A 38 -5.90 3.65 -15.55
C LYS A 38 -5.63 4.09 -14.11
N TYR A 39 -4.39 4.47 -13.84
CA TYR A 39 -4.00 5.03 -12.55
C TYR A 39 -4.57 6.43 -12.36
N GLN A 40 -5.18 6.67 -11.21
CA GLN A 40 -5.56 8.00 -10.73
C GLN A 40 -4.42 8.63 -9.96
N ARG A 41 -4.31 9.96 -9.98
CA ARG A 41 -3.29 10.66 -9.18
C ARG A 41 -3.69 10.62 -7.71
N GLY A 42 -2.69 10.48 -6.84
CA GLY A 42 -2.86 10.56 -5.40
C GLY A 42 -1.54 10.91 -4.70
N LYS A 43 -1.59 10.96 -3.38
CA LYS A 43 -0.45 11.16 -2.50
C LYS A 43 -0.39 10.03 -1.47
N PHE A 44 0.81 9.52 -1.19
CA PHE A 44 1.07 8.60 -0.10
C PHE A 44 2.09 9.24 0.83
N SER A 45 1.80 9.31 2.11
CA SER A 45 2.71 9.87 3.10
C SER A 45 2.79 9.03 4.36
N PHE A 46 3.95 9.07 4.99
CA PHE A 46 4.25 8.38 6.24
C PHE A 46 5.46 9.04 6.91
N THR A 47 5.67 8.77 8.18
CA THR A 47 6.87 9.21 8.91
C THR A 47 7.89 8.07 8.86
N ASP A 48 9.12 8.36 8.43
CA ASP A 48 10.20 7.37 8.40
C ASP A 48 10.82 7.12 9.80
N GLU A 49 11.76 6.18 9.88
CA GLU A 49 12.46 5.84 11.13
C GLU A 49 13.24 7.01 11.74
N LYS A 50 13.53 8.06 10.96
CA LYS A 50 14.22 9.28 11.43
C LYS A 50 13.23 10.36 11.90
N GLY A 51 11.93 10.06 11.93
CA GLY A 51 10.90 11.02 12.29
C GLY A 51 10.57 12.03 11.19
N VAL A 52 11.06 11.83 9.97
CA VAL A 52 10.85 12.76 8.86
C VAL A 52 9.58 12.37 8.10
N LEU A 53 8.71 13.34 7.86
CA LEU A 53 7.54 13.16 7.01
C LEU A 53 7.98 12.97 5.55
N GLN A 54 7.68 11.80 5.01
CA GLN A 54 7.93 11.45 3.62
C GLN A 54 6.63 11.57 2.83
N GLU A 55 6.65 12.30 1.71
CA GLU A 55 5.49 12.49 0.84
C GLU A 55 5.79 12.08 -0.61
N PHE A 56 5.00 11.16 -1.14
CA PHE A 56 5.16 10.65 -2.49
C PHE A 56 3.93 10.96 -3.34
N LYS A 57 4.15 11.53 -4.53
CA LYS A 57 3.17 11.50 -5.60
C LYS A 57 3.04 10.07 -6.11
N ILE A 58 1.81 9.56 -6.18
CA ILE A 58 1.52 8.19 -6.60
C ILE A 58 0.49 8.14 -7.74
N GLY A 59 0.48 7.02 -8.43
CA GLY A 59 -0.66 6.53 -9.19
C GLY A 59 -1.38 5.44 -8.40
N ILE A 60 -2.70 5.50 -8.30
CA ILE A 60 -3.51 4.52 -7.59
C ILE A 60 -4.60 3.92 -8.49
N LYS A 61 -4.87 2.62 -8.34
CA LYS A 61 -6.03 1.99 -8.98
C LYS A 61 -6.52 0.75 -8.21
N PRO A 62 -7.80 0.37 -8.37
CA PRO A 62 -8.31 -0.93 -7.93
C PRO A 62 -7.54 -2.08 -8.59
N ARG A 63 -7.31 -3.15 -7.83
CA ARG A 63 -6.68 -4.38 -8.30
C ARG A 63 -7.48 -5.61 -7.93
N GLY A 64 -7.09 -6.75 -8.50
CA GLY A 64 -7.73 -8.04 -8.26
C GLY A 64 -8.90 -8.31 -9.22
N LYS A 65 -9.28 -9.60 -9.30
CA LYS A 65 -10.36 -10.08 -10.16
C LYS A 65 -11.68 -10.20 -9.38
N TYR A 66 -11.64 -10.93 -8.27
CA TYR A 66 -12.80 -11.20 -7.42
C TYR A 66 -13.05 -10.09 -6.39
N ARG A 67 -12.11 -9.86 -5.45
CA ARG A 67 -12.22 -8.82 -4.39
C ARG A 67 -12.56 -7.43 -4.95
N ARG A 68 -12.06 -7.09 -6.13
CA ARG A 68 -12.38 -5.85 -6.85
C ARG A 68 -13.88 -5.64 -7.13
N LYS A 69 -14.62 -6.73 -7.34
CA LYS A 69 -16.04 -6.73 -7.71
C LYS A 69 -16.96 -6.82 -6.49
N VAL A 70 -16.55 -7.55 -5.46
CA VAL A 70 -17.39 -7.91 -4.30
C VAL A 70 -17.11 -7.09 -3.04
N CYS A 71 -15.89 -6.61 -2.83
CA CYS A 71 -15.57 -5.80 -1.64
C CYS A 71 -16.24 -4.43 -1.72
N GLY A 72 -16.68 -3.88 -0.59
CA GLY A 72 -17.08 -2.47 -0.45
C GLY A 72 -15.92 -1.57 -0.84
N PHE A 73 -14.75 -1.80 -0.23
CA PHE A 73 -13.49 -1.13 -0.56
C PHE A 73 -12.51 -2.12 -1.21
N PRO A 74 -12.13 -1.95 -2.50
CA PRO A 74 -11.29 -2.92 -3.20
C PRO A 74 -9.83 -2.83 -2.74
N PRO A 75 -9.03 -3.90 -2.90
CA PRO A 75 -7.58 -3.78 -2.78
C PRO A 75 -7.03 -2.86 -3.88
N LEU A 76 -5.94 -2.18 -3.59
CA LEU A 76 -5.38 -1.11 -4.43
C LEU A 76 -3.96 -1.47 -4.89
N ARG A 77 -3.58 -0.98 -6.06
CA ARG A 77 -2.21 -0.98 -6.53
C ARG A 77 -1.70 0.44 -6.45
N VAL A 78 -0.61 0.64 -5.70
CA VAL A 78 0.02 1.94 -5.45
C VAL A 78 1.31 1.98 -6.25
N LYS A 79 1.43 2.95 -7.16
CA LYS A 79 2.59 3.14 -8.03
C LYS A 79 3.27 4.46 -7.70
N PHE A 80 4.43 4.40 -7.06
CA PHE A 80 5.26 5.55 -6.71
C PHE A 80 5.86 6.19 -7.98
N LYS A 81 5.81 7.52 -8.05
CA LYS A 81 6.45 8.25 -9.16
C LYS A 81 7.96 8.13 -9.03
N LYS A 82 8.62 7.67 -10.09
CA LYS A 82 10.07 7.42 -10.12
C LYS A 82 10.89 8.63 -9.66
N LYS A 83 10.49 9.84 -10.04
CA LYS A 83 11.18 11.07 -9.65
C LYS A 83 11.34 11.20 -8.13
N GLY A 84 10.27 10.98 -7.36
CA GLY A 84 10.33 11.07 -5.89
C GLY A 84 11.16 9.94 -5.25
N LEU A 85 11.23 8.76 -5.90
CA LEU A 85 12.13 7.70 -5.47
C LEU A 85 13.61 8.08 -5.73
N GLN A 86 13.91 8.67 -6.89
CA GLN A 86 15.26 9.10 -7.25
C GLN A 86 15.79 10.20 -6.32
N GLU A 87 14.94 11.15 -5.94
CA GLU A 87 15.28 12.23 -5.00
C GLU A 87 15.74 11.69 -3.63
N LEU A 88 15.28 10.50 -3.24
CA LEU A 88 15.67 9.80 -2.01
C LEU A 88 16.72 8.69 -2.24
N GLY A 89 17.26 8.57 -3.46
CA GLY A 89 18.23 7.50 -3.80
C GLY A 89 17.62 6.08 -3.83
N LEU A 90 16.30 5.96 -3.87
CA LEU A 90 15.59 4.67 -3.86
C LEU A 90 15.52 4.04 -5.26
N ASN A 91 15.42 2.71 -5.27
CA ASN A 91 15.29 1.93 -6.48
C ASN A 91 13.98 2.25 -7.24
N THR A 92 14.13 2.67 -8.50
CA THR A 92 12.98 3.07 -9.34
C THR A 92 12.33 1.91 -10.10
N GLN A 93 12.95 0.72 -10.11
CA GLN A 93 12.41 -0.46 -10.77
C GLN A 93 11.24 -1.04 -9.95
N PHE A 94 11.40 -1.12 -8.64
CA PHE A 94 10.40 -1.65 -7.70
C PHE A 94 9.44 -0.57 -7.19
N ASN A 95 8.87 0.22 -8.09
CA ASN A 95 8.08 1.40 -7.73
C ASN A 95 6.58 1.12 -7.53
N THR A 96 6.18 -0.14 -7.42
CA THR A 96 4.76 -0.51 -7.32
C THR A 96 4.55 -1.51 -6.21
N LEU A 97 3.62 -1.21 -5.31
CA LEU A 97 3.21 -2.08 -4.20
C LEU A 97 1.74 -2.45 -4.32
N LYS A 98 1.40 -3.61 -3.74
CA LYS A 98 0.00 -4.04 -3.58
C LYS A 98 -0.45 -3.64 -2.18
N LEU A 99 -1.58 -2.93 -2.09
CA LEU A 99 -2.26 -2.63 -0.83
C LEU A 99 -3.47 -3.56 -0.70
N VAL A 100 -3.38 -4.55 0.18
CA VAL A 100 -4.50 -5.37 0.60
C VAL A 100 -5.32 -4.56 1.59
N SER A 101 -6.54 -4.19 1.22
CA SER A 101 -7.40 -3.33 2.02
C SER A 101 -8.48 -4.14 2.76
N HIS A 102 -9.12 -3.46 3.72
CA HIS A 102 -10.11 -3.97 4.65
C HIS A 102 -11.32 -4.70 4.03
N CYS A 103 -11.64 -4.48 2.74
CA CYS A 103 -12.70 -5.13 1.96
C CYS A 103 -14.14 -4.92 2.47
N LEU A 104 -14.42 -5.35 3.70
CA LEU A 104 -15.70 -5.27 4.41
C LEU A 104 -15.85 -3.93 5.11
N GLU A 105 -17.07 -3.43 5.22
CA GLU A 105 -17.36 -2.17 5.93
C GLU A 105 -17.29 -2.32 7.46
N ASP A 106 -17.70 -3.49 7.98
CA ASP A 106 -17.61 -3.81 9.40
C ASP A 106 -16.15 -3.82 9.88
N GLU A 107 -15.84 -2.88 10.77
CA GLU A 107 -14.46 -2.60 11.16
C GLU A 107 -13.81 -3.75 11.93
N LYS A 108 -14.56 -4.43 12.80
CA LYS A 108 -14.04 -5.51 13.63
C LYS A 108 -13.64 -6.72 12.78
N ASN A 109 -14.55 -7.21 11.95
CA ASN A 109 -14.30 -8.34 11.05
C ASN A 109 -13.25 -7.99 9.99
N ALA A 110 -13.28 -6.76 9.48
CA ALA A 110 -12.28 -6.33 8.51
C ALA A 110 -10.86 -6.28 9.10
N LYS A 111 -10.71 -5.74 10.32
CA LYS A 111 -9.44 -5.75 11.06
C LYS A 111 -8.97 -7.18 11.30
N GLU A 112 -9.83 -8.04 11.81
CA GLU A 112 -9.50 -9.43 12.10
C GLU A 112 -9.02 -10.18 10.84
N ASN A 113 -9.73 -10.03 9.71
CA ASN A 113 -9.33 -10.63 8.44
C ASN A 113 -7.98 -10.14 7.95
N ILE A 114 -7.70 -8.83 8.07
CA ILE A 114 -6.40 -8.26 7.71
C ILE A 114 -5.28 -8.80 8.60
N LEU A 115 -5.50 -8.87 9.91
CA LEU A 115 -4.48 -9.38 10.83
C LEU A 115 -4.22 -10.87 10.60
N ARG A 116 -5.26 -11.68 10.35
CA ARG A 116 -5.10 -13.09 9.97
C ARG A 116 -4.32 -13.24 8.66
N GLU A 117 -4.66 -12.48 7.62
CA GLU A 117 -3.94 -12.52 6.33
C GLU A 117 -2.48 -12.08 6.49
N TYR A 118 -2.21 -11.05 7.31
CA TYR A 118 -0.87 -10.59 7.63
C TYR A 118 -0.03 -11.66 8.34
N LEU A 119 -0.59 -12.30 9.37
CA LEU A 119 0.09 -13.37 10.09
C LEU A 119 0.42 -14.55 9.18
N ILE A 120 -0.44 -14.88 8.22
CA ILE A 120 -0.16 -15.92 7.22
C ILE A 120 1.08 -15.57 6.38
N TYR A 121 1.22 -14.31 5.92
CA TYR A 121 2.45 -13.88 5.24
C TYR A 121 3.67 -14.02 6.15
N LYS A 122 3.58 -13.57 7.42
CA LYS A 122 4.70 -13.63 8.36
C LYS A 122 5.14 -15.07 8.65
N ILE A 123 4.19 -15.99 8.86
CA ILE A 123 4.48 -17.41 9.04
C ILE A 123 5.14 -17.97 7.78
N TYR A 124 4.61 -17.68 6.59
CA TYR A 124 5.19 -18.17 5.35
C TYR A 124 6.61 -17.63 5.10
N ASN A 125 6.90 -16.38 5.51
CA ASN A 125 8.25 -15.81 5.43
C ASN A 125 9.29 -16.57 6.29
N LEU A 126 8.87 -17.27 7.36
CA LEU A 126 9.76 -18.10 8.17
C LEU A 126 10.14 -19.42 7.48
N HIS A 127 9.32 -19.88 6.53
CA HIS A 127 9.46 -21.20 5.92
C HIS A 127 9.99 -21.16 4.48
N SER A 128 9.99 -20.00 3.82
CA SER A 128 10.43 -19.89 2.43
C SER A 128 11.00 -18.52 2.12
N THR A 129 12.18 -18.49 1.49
CA THR A 129 12.75 -17.28 0.87
C THR A 129 11.98 -16.87 -0.39
N TYR A 130 11.21 -17.79 -0.99
CA TYR A 130 10.31 -17.49 -2.10
C TYR A 130 8.95 -17.02 -1.58
N SER A 131 8.98 -15.92 -0.83
CA SER A 131 7.81 -15.34 -0.17
C SER A 131 7.87 -13.81 -0.19
N LEU A 132 6.76 -13.16 -0.50
CA LEU A 132 6.69 -11.70 -0.44
C LEU A 132 6.74 -11.24 1.01
N ARG A 133 7.56 -10.23 1.29
CA ARG A 133 7.50 -9.53 2.57
C ARG A 133 6.20 -8.74 2.67
N ALA A 134 5.65 -8.69 3.89
CA ALA A 134 4.43 -7.99 4.21
C ALA A 134 4.67 -6.96 5.32
N GLN A 135 4.15 -5.75 5.12
CA GLN A 135 4.16 -4.66 6.09
C GLN A 135 2.72 -4.38 6.52
N LEU A 136 2.43 -4.52 7.82
CA LEU A 136 1.15 -4.11 8.38
C LEU A 136 1.11 -2.58 8.42
N VAL A 137 0.03 -2.01 7.87
CA VAL A 137 -0.15 -0.57 7.79
C VAL A 137 -1.49 -0.15 8.37
N LYS A 138 -1.53 1.00 9.03
CA LYS A 138 -2.76 1.68 9.45
C LYS A 138 -2.94 2.90 8.56
N VAL A 139 -3.84 2.77 7.59
CA VAL A 139 -3.99 3.76 6.53
C VAL A 139 -5.14 4.70 6.86
N THR A 140 -4.86 5.99 6.90
CA THR A 140 -5.85 7.06 6.89
C THR A 140 -6.15 7.44 5.44
N TYR A 141 -7.40 7.25 5.03
CA TYR A 141 -7.87 7.58 3.68
C TYR A 141 -8.41 9.00 3.67
N VAL A 142 -7.93 9.82 2.75
CA VAL A 142 -8.27 11.26 2.64
C VAL A 142 -8.78 11.57 1.24
N GLN A 143 -9.89 12.28 1.15
CA GLN A 143 -10.43 12.73 -0.14
C GLN A 143 -9.61 13.92 -0.66
N LYS A 144 -9.09 13.81 -1.90
CA LYS A 144 -8.16 14.81 -2.45
C LYS A 144 -8.76 16.20 -2.67
N GLU A 145 -10.07 16.31 -2.92
CA GLU A 145 -10.72 17.58 -3.30
C GLU A 145 -10.83 18.57 -2.14
N ASN A 146 -11.03 18.07 -0.92
CA ASN A 146 -11.31 18.88 0.27
C ASN A 146 -10.43 18.49 1.46
N HIS A 147 -9.45 17.60 1.25
CA HIS A 147 -8.57 17.04 2.28
C HIS A 147 -9.32 16.45 3.49
N LYS A 148 -10.58 16.03 3.29
CA LYS A 148 -11.39 15.44 4.35
C LYS A 148 -10.93 14.01 4.64
N LYS A 149 -10.63 13.73 5.92
CA LYS A 149 -10.45 12.36 6.41
C LYS A 149 -11.75 11.58 6.22
N LEU A 150 -11.67 10.46 5.50
CA LEU A 150 -12.80 9.54 5.31
C LEU A 150 -12.88 8.55 6.47
N PHE A 151 -11.80 7.78 6.67
CA PHE A 151 -11.68 6.78 7.73
C PHE A 151 -10.23 6.31 7.86
N THR A 152 -9.95 5.58 8.94
CA THR A 152 -8.67 4.90 9.16
C THR A 152 -8.90 3.41 9.28
N ARG A 153 -8.13 2.57 8.55
CA ARG A 153 -8.28 1.11 8.54
C ARG A 153 -6.92 0.42 8.44
N TYR A 154 -6.82 -0.77 9.03
CA TYR A 154 -5.70 -1.66 8.81
C TYR A 154 -5.68 -2.17 7.36
N ALA A 155 -4.48 -2.34 6.81
CA ALA A 155 -4.21 -2.89 5.50
C ALA A 155 -2.82 -3.54 5.49
N ILE A 156 -2.46 -4.20 4.39
CA ILE A 156 -1.14 -4.81 4.20
C ILE A 156 -0.51 -4.25 2.94
N LEU A 157 0.69 -3.72 3.04
CA LEU A 157 1.55 -3.49 1.88
C LEU A 157 2.36 -4.76 1.62
N LEU A 158 2.38 -5.20 0.37
CA LEU A 158 3.22 -6.31 -0.07
C LEU A 158 4.33 -5.79 -0.96
N GLU A 159 5.52 -6.36 -0.74
CA GLU A 159 6.71 -6.20 -1.58
C GLU A 159 6.40 -6.41 -3.07
N ASN A 160 7.22 -5.79 -3.94
CA ASN A 160 7.09 -6.03 -5.36
C ASN A 160 7.49 -7.47 -5.70
N GLU A 161 6.68 -8.15 -6.52
CA GLU A 161 6.94 -9.55 -6.89
C GLU A 161 8.24 -9.75 -7.68
N ASN A 162 8.73 -8.70 -8.35
CA ASN A 162 10.00 -8.75 -9.07
C ASN A 162 11.21 -8.61 -8.14
N GLU A 163 11.03 -8.35 -6.83
CA GLU A 163 12.13 -8.36 -5.85
C GLU A 163 12.50 -9.80 -5.43
N LEU A 164 11.67 -10.81 -5.75
CA LEU A 164 11.99 -12.23 -5.54
C LEU A 164 12.86 -12.85 -6.65
N ALA A 165 13.10 -12.11 -7.73
CA ALA A 165 13.70 -12.59 -8.98
C ALA A 165 15.21 -12.35 -9.06
#